data_AF-A0AAW4VKE4-F1
#
_entry.id   AF-A0AAW4VKE4-F1
#
_cell.length_a   1.000
_cell.length_b   1.000
_cell.length_c   1.000
_cell.angle_alpha   90.00
_cell.angle_beta   90.00
_cell.angle_gamma   90.00
#
_symmetry.space_group_name_H-M   'P 1'
#
loop_
_entity.id
_entity.type
_entity.pdbx_description
1 polymer ?
#
loop_
_entity_poly.entity_id
_entity_poly.type
_entity_poly.pdbx_seq_one_letter_code
_entity_poly.pdbx_strand_id
1 'polypeptide(L)'
;MQDDEVMDELNDLFTLIPCQIGGYPFFTQYDPRQEDNNEVLLFQLDSQDHILWGDSGVGNFFISKEDLKNKDFSHVRYNWDCY
;
A
#
# COMPACT_ATOMS: atom_id res chain seq x y z
N MET A 1 16.47 -15.36 -16.45
CA MET A 1 17.51 -15.82 -15.50
C MET A 1 18.01 -14.66 -14.65
N GLN A 2 18.66 -13.63 -15.21
CA GLN A 2 19.12 -12.49 -14.41
C GLN A 2 17.97 -11.56 -13.95
N ASP A 3 16.92 -11.42 -14.75
CA ASP A 3 15.73 -10.63 -14.38
C ASP A 3 14.86 -11.33 -13.33
N ASP A 4 14.87 -12.68 -13.30
CA ASP A 4 14.09 -13.46 -12.33
C ASP A 4 14.69 -13.35 -10.93
N GLU A 5 16.02 -13.39 -10.83
CA GLU A 5 16.76 -13.25 -9.57
C GLU A 5 16.56 -11.85 -8.94
N VAL A 6 16.55 -10.79 -9.77
CA VAL A 6 16.26 -9.42 -9.30
C VAL A 6 14.80 -9.30 -8.82
N MET A 7 13.86 -9.93 -9.52
CA MET A 7 12.46 -9.92 -9.11
C MET A 7 12.25 -10.67 -7.79
N ASP A 8 12.93 -11.79 -7.60
CA ASP A 8 12.88 -12.56 -6.36
C ASP A 8 13.47 -11.76 -5.20
N GLU A 9 14.62 -11.09 -5.39
CA GLU A 9 15.20 -10.20 -4.36
C GLU A 9 14.27 -9.03 -4.00
N LEU A 10 13.58 -8.45 -4.99
CA LEU A 10 12.59 -7.40 -4.75
C LEU A 10 11.37 -7.93 -3.99
N ASN A 11 10.88 -9.12 -4.34
CA ASN A 11 9.77 -9.77 -3.64
C ASN A 11 10.13 -10.10 -2.19
N ASP A 12 11.33 -10.60 -1.95
CA ASP A 12 11.84 -10.85 -0.60
C ASP A 12 11.94 -9.54 0.19
N LEU A 13 12.43 -8.46 -0.43
CA LEU A 13 12.46 -7.13 0.18
C LEU A 13 11.06 -6.59 0.51
N PHE A 14 10.07 -6.78 -0.37
CA PHE A 14 8.68 -6.40 -0.11
C PHE A 14 8.07 -7.23 1.02
N THR A 15 8.38 -8.53 1.08
CA THR A 15 7.94 -9.42 2.17
C THR A 15 8.54 -8.98 3.52
N LEU A 16 9.72 -8.35 3.51
CA LEU A 16 10.38 -7.80 4.70
C LEU A 16 9.83 -6.44 5.14
N ILE A 17 9.06 -5.73 4.31
CA ILE A 17 8.46 -4.42 4.64
C ILE A 17 6.92 -4.50 4.53
N PRO A 18 6.28 -5.28 5.42
CA PRO A 18 4.83 -5.52 5.41
C PRO A 18 4.00 -4.30 5.80
N CYS A 19 4.62 -3.28 6.38
CA CYS A 19 3.95 -2.07 6.84
C CYS A 19 4.83 -0.88 6.53
N GLN A 20 4.25 0.17 5.95
CA GLN A 20 5.00 1.35 5.53
C GLN A 20 4.20 2.64 5.71
N ILE A 21 4.94 3.74 5.87
CA ILE A 21 4.41 5.11 5.85
C ILE A 21 4.99 5.80 4.63
N GLY A 22 4.14 6.34 3.77
CA GLY A 22 4.59 6.83 2.46
C GLY A 22 4.96 5.67 1.51
N GLY A 23 5.77 5.98 0.50
CA GLY A 23 6.24 4.99 -0.48
C GLY A 23 5.21 4.69 -1.58
N TYR A 24 5.41 3.56 -2.25
CA TYR A 24 4.51 3.04 -3.27
C TYR A 24 3.63 1.95 -2.66
N PRO A 25 2.31 2.01 -2.85
CA PRO A 25 1.40 1.02 -2.27
C PRO A 25 1.52 -0.35 -2.95
N PHE A 26 1.30 -1.39 -2.16
CA PHE A 26 1.03 -2.75 -2.61
C PHE A 26 -0.48 -3.03 -2.61
N PHE A 27 -0.91 -3.85 -3.56
CA PHE A 27 -2.28 -4.34 -3.74
C PHE A 27 -2.22 -5.80 -4.16
N THR A 28 -3.10 -6.64 -3.62
CA THR A 28 -3.23 -8.04 -4.09
C THR A 28 -4.04 -8.12 -5.38
N GLN A 29 -4.93 -7.15 -5.63
CA GLN A 29 -5.79 -7.05 -6.80
C GLN A 29 -5.36 -5.88 -7.69
N TYR A 30 -6.12 -4.79 -7.70
CA TYR A 30 -5.89 -3.63 -8.57
C TYR A 30 -5.85 -2.35 -7.75
N ASP A 31 -5.01 -1.41 -8.18
CA ASP A 31 -4.97 -0.08 -7.59
C ASP A 31 -6.34 0.61 -7.77
N PRO A 32 -7.04 1.00 -6.68
CA PRO A 32 -8.34 1.63 -6.76
C PRO A 32 -8.25 3.12 -7.15
N ARG A 33 -7.05 3.67 -7.39
CA ARG A 33 -6.85 5.05 -7.85
C ARG A 33 -7.08 5.14 -9.35
N GLN A 34 -7.68 6.25 -9.77
CA GLN A 34 -7.73 6.62 -11.19
C GLN A 34 -6.35 7.14 -11.65
N GLU A 35 -6.03 7.05 -12.94
CA GLU A 35 -4.72 7.47 -13.49
C GLU A 35 -4.33 8.92 -13.14
N ASP A 36 -5.33 9.81 -13.04
CA ASP A 36 -5.13 11.23 -12.72
C ASP A 36 -5.22 11.56 -11.21
N ASN A 37 -5.18 10.55 -10.33
CA ASN A 37 -5.32 10.76 -8.89
C ASN A 37 -4.01 11.32 -8.27
N ASN A 38 -4.12 12.42 -7.52
CA ASN A 38 -2.99 13.08 -6.85
C ASN A 38 -2.72 12.56 -5.42
N GLU A 39 -3.46 11.55 -4.98
CA GLU A 39 -3.30 10.90 -3.68
C GLU A 39 -1.97 10.17 -3.55
N VAL A 40 -1.36 10.33 -2.38
CA VAL A 40 -0.17 9.59 -1.95
C VAL A 40 -0.54 8.56 -0.88
N LEU A 41 0.24 7.49 -0.79
CA LEU A 41 0.11 6.56 0.32
C LEU A 41 0.48 7.27 1.62
N LEU A 42 -0.45 7.30 2.58
CA LEU A 42 -0.20 7.77 3.92
C LEU A 42 0.35 6.64 4.79
N PHE A 43 -0.32 5.48 4.77
CA PHE A 43 0.02 4.32 5.58
C PHE A 43 -0.49 3.04 4.92
N GLN A 44 0.29 1.96 5.04
CA GLN A 44 -0.08 0.61 4.64
C GLN A 44 0.15 -0.35 5.79
N LEU A 45 -0.78 -1.28 5.94
CA LEU A 45 -0.76 -2.35 6.93
C LEU A 45 -1.13 -3.67 6.25
N ASP A 46 -0.15 -4.53 6.02
CA ASP A 46 -0.40 -5.87 5.49
C ASP A 46 -0.94 -6.79 6.58
N SER A 47 -1.56 -7.90 6.15
CA SER A 47 -1.97 -8.96 7.06
C SER A 47 -0.75 -9.59 7.73
N GLN A 48 -0.68 -9.51 9.06
CA GLN A 48 0.41 -10.06 9.89
C GLN A 48 -0.11 -10.52 11.24
N ASP A 49 0.38 -11.66 11.73
CA ASP A 49 0.06 -12.23 13.05
C ASP A 49 -1.46 -12.21 13.39
N HIS A 50 -1.89 -11.19 14.14
CA HIS A 50 -3.25 -11.00 14.64
C HIS A 50 -4.08 -10.00 13.81
N ILE A 51 -3.52 -9.48 12.73
CA ILE A 51 -4.14 -8.52 11.80
C ILE A 51 -4.37 -9.26 10.49
N LEU A 52 -5.62 -9.33 10.06
CA LEU A 52 -6.01 -10.03 8.83
C LEU A 52 -6.99 -9.19 8.02
N TRP A 53 -6.66 -9.02 6.74
CA TRP A 53 -7.51 -8.46 5.71
C TRP A 53 -8.01 -9.58 4.81
N GLY A 54 -9.16 -10.17 5.14
CA GLY A 54 -9.71 -11.29 4.36
C GLY A 54 -8.73 -12.46 4.24
N ASP A 55 -8.46 -12.89 3.01
CA ASP A 55 -7.47 -13.93 2.71
C ASP A 55 -6.07 -13.32 2.56
N SER A 56 -5.47 -12.95 3.70
CA SER A 56 -4.08 -12.46 3.80
C SER A 56 -3.76 -11.25 2.92
N GLY A 57 -4.69 -10.31 2.84
CA GLY A 57 -4.60 -9.10 2.04
C GLY A 57 -3.87 -7.93 2.69
N VAL A 58 -4.13 -6.72 2.18
CA VAL A 58 -3.49 -5.47 2.60
C VAL A 58 -4.52 -4.34 2.79
N GLY A 59 -4.29 -3.49 3.80
CA GLY A 59 -5.03 -2.24 4.00
C GLY A 59 -4.16 -1.02 3.69
N ASN A 60 -4.69 -0.08 2.91
CA ASN A 60 -4.01 1.16 2.53
C ASN A 60 -4.84 2.39 2.93
N PHE A 61 -4.14 3.45 3.33
CA PHE A 61 -4.70 4.77 3.59
C PHE A 61 -4.05 5.77 2.65
N PHE A 62 -4.86 6.51 1.90
CA PHE A 62 -4.43 7.49 0.93
C PHE A 62 -4.87 8.89 1.32
N ILE A 63 -4.09 9.90 0.95
CA ILE A 63 -4.39 11.30 1.23
C ILE A 63 -3.93 12.17 0.06
N SER A 64 -4.64 13.25 -0.24
CA SER A 64 -4.18 14.23 -1.23
C SER A 64 -2.91 14.94 -0.74
N LYS A 65 -2.04 15.36 -1.67
CA LYS A 65 -0.82 16.11 -1.30
C LYS A 65 -1.15 17.44 -0.61
N GLU A 66 -2.27 18.06 -0.96
CA GLU A 66 -2.72 19.33 -0.37
C GLU A 66 -3.16 19.15 1.08
N ASP A 67 -4.01 18.16 1.34
CA ASP A 67 -4.48 17.80 2.69
C ASP A 67 -3.31 17.40 3.59
N LEU A 68 -2.36 16.60 3.07
CA LEU A 68 -1.15 16.22 3.82
C LEU A 68 -0.30 17.44 4.20
N LYS A 69 -0.13 18.41 3.29
CA LYS A 69 0.60 19.65 3.57
C LYS A 69 -0.10 20.50 4.62
N ASN A 70 -1.44 20.54 4.58
CA ASN A 70 -2.27 21.27 5.52
C ASN A 70 -2.49 20.52 6.86
N LYS A 71 -2.01 19.27 6.96
CA LYS A 71 -2.27 18.36 8.09
C LYS A 71 -3.76 18.10 8.32
N ASP A 72 -4.55 18.17 7.26
CA ASP A 72 -5.97 17.87 7.28
C ASP A 72 -6.17 16.39 6.96
N PHE A 73 -6.45 15.58 7.99
CA PHE A 73 -6.67 14.14 7.82
C PHE A 73 -8.16 13.78 7.70
N SER A 74 -9.05 14.76 7.50
CA SER A 74 -10.49 14.52 7.36
C SER A 74 -10.89 13.88 6.03
N HIS A 75 -10.01 13.95 5.02
CA HIS A 75 -10.22 13.41 3.67
C HIS A 75 -9.35 12.18 3.34
N VAL A 76 -8.98 11.38 4.35
CA VAL A 76 -8.22 10.14 4.13
C VAL A 76 -9.11 9.07 3.51
N ARG A 77 -8.70 8.54 2.36
CA ARG A 77 -9.35 7.40 1.71
C ARG A 77 -8.77 6.10 2.22
N TYR A 78 -9.63 5.17 2.62
CA TYR A 78 -9.23 3.84 3.03
C TYR A 78 -9.61 2.82 1.96
N ASN A 79 -8.68 1.90 1.67
CA ASN A 79 -8.85 0.76 0.76
C ASN A 79 -8.35 -0.52 1.45
N TRP A 80 -8.94 -1.65 1.09
CA TRP A 80 -8.33 -2.96 1.33
C TRP A 80 -8.71 -3.93 0.22
N ASP A 81 -7.81 -4.87 -0.06
CA ASP A 81 -8.05 -6.02 -0.91
C ASP A 81 -7.39 -7.27 -0.31
N CYS A 82 -7.74 -8.44 -0.84
CA CYS A 82 -7.12 -9.72 -0.49
C CYS A 82 -6.94 -10.59 -1.74
N TYR A 83 -6.21 -11.70 -1.62
CA TYR A 83 -5.98 -12.64 -2.72
C TYR A 83 -7.28 -13.31 -3.22
#